data_AF-X6NNB4-F1
#
_entry.id   AF-X6NNB4-F1
#
_cell.length_a   1.000
_cell.length_b   1.000
_cell.length_c   1.000
_cell.angle_alpha   90.00
_cell.angle_beta   90.00
_cell.angle_gamma   90.00
#
_symmetry.space_group_name_H-M   'P 1'
#
loop_
_entity.id
_entity.type
_entity.pdbx_description
1 polymer ?
#
loop_
_entity_poly.entity_id
_entity_poly.type
_entity_poly.pdbx_seq_one_letter_code
_entity_poly.pdbx_strand_id
1 'polypeptide(L)'
;MRKYNEIKRQKEAIFIRSNTKYLYWSATQMLTHLSITGCNIKSGDLICSGSITGSYSDQLCSMMELTEDGKNPITIGSHYEQRKYVCDDDTFVAYAFAFDRTKSKYKIGFGKVCCQIIPAKKYHDDDDDNIIQDNH
;
A
#
# COMPACT_ATOMS: atom_id res chain seq x y z
N MET A 1 -7.31 -12.74 -19.03
CA MET A 1 -8.72 -12.71 -18.56
C MET A 1 -9.12 -13.87 -17.64
N ARG A 2 -8.59 -15.10 -17.78
CA ARG A 2 -8.94 -16.23 -16.88
C ARG A 2 -8.46 -16.06 -15.42
N LYS A 3 -7.20 -15.67 -15.17
CA LYS A 3 -6.67 -15.40 -13.82
C LYS A 3 -7.44 -14.31 -13.05
N TYR A 4 -7.90 -13.26 -13.73
CA TYR A 4 -8.64 -12.13 -13.11
C TYR A 4 -9.98 -12.57 -12.50
N ASN A 5 -10.64 -13.58 -13.08
CA ASN A 5 -11.91 -14.11 -12.58
C ASN A 5 -11.74 -15.14 -11.44
N GLU A 6 -10.59 -15.79 -11.33
CA GLU A 6 -10.28 -16.70 -10.21
C GLU A 6 -9.95 -15.95 -8.92
N ILE A 7 -9.26 -14.81 -9.01
CA ILE A 7 -8.97 -13.93 -7.86
C ILE A 7 -10.27 -13.47 -7.15
N LYS A 8 -11.37 -13.31 -7.90
CA LYS A 8 -12.68 -12.96 -7.33
C LYS A 8 -13.29 -14.03 -6.40
N ARG A 9 -12.79 -15.27 -6.39
CA ARG A 9 -13.31 -16.37 -5.55
C ARG A 9 -12.58 -16.55 -4.22
N GLN A 10 -11.41 -15.94 -4.03
CA GLN A 10 -10.70 -16.04 -2.76
C GLN A 10 -11.26 -15.04 -1.74
N LYS A 11 -11.42 -15.51 -0.50
CA LYS A 11 -11.90 -14.69 0.61
C LYS A 11 -10.81 -13.66 0.96
N GLU A 12 -11.09 -12.38 0.74
CA GLU A 12 -10.19 -11.28 1.10
C GLU A 12 -9.84 -11.37 2.60
N ALA A 13 -8.54 -11.47 2.91
CA ALA A 13 -8.05 -11.44 4.27
C ALA A 13 -7.79 -9.99 4.68
N ILE A 14 -8.53 -9.48 5.67
CA ILE A 14 -8.30 -8.13 6.20
C ILE A 14 -7.22 -8.25 7.27
N PHE A 15 -6.04 -7.69 6.99
CA PHE A 15 -4.91 -7.66 7.93
C PHE A 15 -4.57 -6.25 8.42
N ILE A 16 -5.17 -5.19 7.84
CA ILE A 16 -5.02 -3.79 8.28
C ILE A 16 -6.39 -3.17 8.48
N ARG A 17 -6.61 -2.54 9.64
CA ARG A 17 -7.78 -1.70 9.88
C ARG A 17 -7.41 -0.46 10.69
N SER A 18 -7.29 0.67 9.99
CA SER A 18 -6.98 1.95 10.62
C SER A 18 -8.03 3.02 10.32
N ASN A 19 -7.78 4.26 10.76
CA ASN A 19 -8.67 5.39 10.62
C ASN A 19 -7.90 6.71 10.52
N THR A 20 -8.31 7.59 9.60
CA THR A 20 -7.70 8.92 9.41
C THR A 20 -7.73 9.81 10.64
N LYS A 21 -8.58 9.53 11.64
CA LYS A 21 -8.58 10.22 12.95
C LYS A 21 -7.27 10.07 13.72
N TYR A 22 -6.42 9.10 13.37
CA TYR A 22 -5.12 8.89 14.00
C TYR A 22 -4.03 9.79 13.40
N LEU A 23 -4.30 10.52 12.31
CA LEU A 23 -3.37 11.51 11.79
C LEU A 23 -3.13 12.60 12.83
N TYR A 24 -1.86 12.80 13.17
CA TYR A 24 -1.45 13.85 14.10
C TYR A 24 -1.60 15.25 13.49
N TRP A 25 -1.29 15.37 12.20
CA TRP A 25 -1.42 16.63 11.44
C TRP A 25 -2.68 16.61 10.59
N SER A 26 -3.46 17.69 10.66
CA SER A 26 -4.61 17.89 9.78
C SER A 26 -4.17 18.12 8.33
N ALA A 27 -5.07 17.89 7.38
CA ALA A 27 -4.84 18.22 5.97
C ALA A 27 -4.48 19.71 5.77
N THR A 28 -5.09 20.60 6.56
CA THR A 28 -4.79 22.03 6.51
C THR A 28 -3.40 22.36 7.04
N GLN A 29 -2.95 21.70 8.12
CA GLN A 29 -1.59 21.88 8.65
C GLN A 29 -0.53 21.38 7.66
N MET A 30 -0.74 20.20 7.05
CA MET A 30 0.16 19.66 6.03
C MET A 30 0.27 20.61 4.82
N LEU A 31 -0.86 21.12 4.34
CA LEU A 31 -0.90 22.05 3.21
C LEU A 31 -0.17 23.36 3.51
N THR A 32 -0.46 23.98 4.66
CA THR A 32 0.21 25.22 5.09
C THR A 32 1.71 25.02 5.18
N HIS A 33 2.16 23.92 5.80
CA HIS A 33 3.58 23.62 5.94
C HIS A 33 4.26 23.41 4.59
N LEU A 34 3.60 22.76 3.62
CA LEU A 34 4.13 22.57 2.27
C LEU A 34 4.33 23.92 1.54
N SER A 35 3.45 24.89 1.74
CA SER A 35 3.50 26.19 1.06
C SER A 35 4.38 27.26 1.72
N ILE A 36 4.81 27.06 2.97
CA ILE A 36 5.34 28.15 3.81
C ILE A 36 6.61 28.82 3.26
N THR A 37 7.45 28.07 2.53
CA THR A 37 8.70 28.58 1.94
C THR A 37 8.54 29.07 0.49
N GLY A 38 7.29 29.15 -0.01
CA GLY A 38 7.00 29.58 -1.38
C GLY A 38 6.85 28.44 -2.39
N CYS A 39 6.64 27.20 -1.94
CA CYS A 39 6.30 26.10 -2.84
C CYS A 39 4.98 26.39 -3.58
N ASN A 40 5.00 26.34 -4.90
CA ASN A 40 3.84 26.64 -5.74
C ASN A 40 2.98 25.39 -5.95
N ILE A 41 1.92 25.28 -5.15
CA ILE A 41 0.93 24.19 -5.22
C ILE A 41 -0.10 24.51 -6.31
N LYS A 42 -0.35 23.55 -7.19
CA LYS A 42 -1.23 23.68 -8.34
C LYS A 42 -2.47 22.81 -8.22
N SER A 43 -3.50 23.18 -8.98
CA SER A 43 -4.68 22.34 -9.14
C SER A 43 -4.29 20.99 -9.75
N GLY A 44 -4.70 19.92 -9.09
CA GLY A 44 -4.36 18.54 -9.49
C GLY A 44 -3.20 17.93 -8.70
N ASP A 45 -2.48 18.71 -7.88
CA ASP A 45 -1.44 18.16 -7.01
C ASP A 45 -2.03 17.19 -5.98
N LEU A 46 -1.31 16.08 -5.74
CA LEU A 46 -1.68 15.07 -4.75
C LEU A 46 -0.79 15.20 -3.52
N ILE A 47 -1.41 15.44 -2.37
CA ILE A 47 -0.72 15.46 -1.06
C ILE A 47 -1.07 14.18 -0.31
N CYS A 48 -0.05 13.38 -0.03
CA CYS A 48 -0.19 12.13 0.72
C CYS A 48 -0.13 12.38 2.22
N SER A 49 -0.96 11.67 2.99
CA SER A 49 -0.98 11.75 4.46
C SER A 49 0.18 11.04 5.15
N GLY A 50 0.91 10.19 4.42
CA GLY A 50 1.77 9.15 4.99
C GLY A 50 0.97 7.95 5.49
N SER A 51 1.68 6.95 6.03
CA SER A 51 1.08 5.76 6.66
C SER A 51 0.24 6.13 7.87
N ILE A 52 -0.99 5.64 7.93
CA ILE A 52 -1.96 6.04 8.96
C ILE A 52 -1.97 5.01 10.09
N THR A 53 -0.95 5.01 10.93
CA THR A 53 -0.84 4.03 12.01
C THR A 53 -1.56 4.48 13.29
N GLY A 54 -2.41 3.62 13.83
CA GLY A 54 -3.03 3.82 15.14
C GLY A 54 -2.18 3.28 16.29
N SER A 55 -2.68 3.41 17.53
CA SER A 55 -1.92 3.00 18.73
C SER A 55 -1.93 1.51 19.02
N TYR A 56 -2.78 0.73 18.34
CA TYR A 56 -2.96 -0.70 18.57
C TYR A 56 -2.38 -1.53 17.42
N SER A 57 -1.97 -2.76 17.70
CA SER A 57 -1.32 -3.66 16.73
C SER A 57 -2.19 -3.97 15.51
N ASP A 58 -3.53 -3.95 15.64
CA ASP A 58 -4.48 -4.13 14.55
C ASP A 58 -4.66 -2.87 13.67
N GLN A 59 -4.01 -1.76 14.05
CA GLN A 59 -4.06 -0.45 13.38
C GLN A 59 -2.73 -0.05 12.73
N LEU A 60 -1.73 -0.94 12.74
CA LEU A 60 -0.49 -0.77 11.98
C LEU A 60 -0.79 -0.83 10.48
N CYS A 61 -0.15 0.03 9.68
CA CYS A 61 -0.56 0.27 8.29
C CYS A 61 0.46 -0.17 7.24
N SER A 62 1.49 -0.90 7.63
CA SER A 62 2.46 -1.50 6.73
C SER A 62 2.85 -2.90 7.19
N MET A 63 3.29 -3.74 6.25
CA MET A 63 3.84 -5.05 6.59
C MET A 63 5.11 -4.93 7.43
N MET A 64 5.89 -3.87 7.22
CA MET A 64 7.08 -3.57 8.04
C MET A 64 6.69 -3.38 9.52
N GLU A 65 5.67 -2.58 9.80
CA GLU A 65 5.19 -2.39 11.18
C GLU A 65 4.58 -3.68 11.73
N LEU A 66 3.70 -4.34 10.96
CA LEU A 66 3.01 -5.56 11.38
C LEU A 66 3.95 -6.72 11.71
N THR A 67 5.09 -6.79 11.03
CA THR A 67 6.04 -7.90 11.17
C THR A 67 7.27 -7.53 11.99
N GLU A 68 7.28 -6.34 12.59
CA GLU A 68 8.42 -5.79 13.31
C GLU A 68 9.72 -5.89 12.49
N ASP A 69 9.67 -5.37 11.27
CA ASP A 69 10.77 -5.45 10.30
C ASP A 69 11.11 -6.91 9.92
N GLY A 70 10.08 -7.72 9.65
CA GLY A 70 10.23 -9.11 9.20
C GLY A 70 10.66 -10.11 10.28
N LYS A 71 10.77 -9.68 11.54
CA LYS A 71 11.09 -10.55 12.68
C LYS A 71 9.95 -11.52 12.97
N ASN A 72 8.73 -11.02 12.97
CA ASN A 72 7.52 -11.75 13.33
C ASN A 72 6.60 -11.89 12.11
N PRO A 73 6.53 -13.06 11.44
CA PRO A 73 5.62 -13.26 10.32
C PRO A 73 4.14 -13.10 10.74
N ILE A 74 3.32 -12.59 9.83
CA ILE A 74 1.86 -12.56 9.98
C ILE A 74 1.22 -13.69 9.19
N THR A 75 0.11 -14.20 9.71
CA THR A 75 -0.70 -15.22 9.04
C THR A 75 -1.80 -14.58 8.21
N ILE A 76 -1.89 -14.92 6.93
CA ILE A 76 -2.85 -14.35 5.98
C ILE A 76 -3.75 -15.46 5.40
N GLY A 77 -5.05 -15.17 5.33
CA GLY A 77 -6.03 -16.01 4.64
C GLY A 77 -6.43 -17.29 5.36
N SER A 78 -7.37 -18.03 4.75
CA SER A 78 -7.87 -19.31 5.27
C SER A 78 -6.87 -20.46 5.17
N HIS A 79 -5.81 -20.29 4.38
CA HIS A 79 -4.76 -21.28 4.19
C HIS A 79 -3.60 -21.13 5.18
N TYR A 80 -3.70 -20.20 6.13
CA TYR A 80 -2.68 -19.93 7.16
C TYR A 80 -1.29 -19.64 6.58
N GLU A 81 -1.23 -18.95 5.44
CA GLU A 81 0.04 -18.60 4.81
C GLU A 81 0.79 -17.58 5.67
N GLN A 82 2.09 -17.80 5.87
CA GLN A 82 2.95 -16.85 6.57
C GLN A 82 3.50 -15.82 5.58
N ARG A 83 3.49 -14.55 5.98
CA ARG A 83 4.10 -13.45 5.23
C ARG A 83 4.91 -12.56 6.15
N LYS A 84 6.08 -12.15 5.66
CA LYS A 84 6.91 -11.09 6.26
C LYS A 84 6.78 -9.80 5.46
N TYR A 85 6.85 -9.91 4.14
CA TYR A 85 6.64 -8.83 3.18
C TYR A 85 5.81 -9.35 2.01
N VAL A 86 5.56 -8.44 1.07
CA VAL A 86 4.89 -8.74 -0.20
C VAL A 86 5.70 -9.76 -0.99
N CYS A 87 5.02 -10.67 -1.67
CA CYS A 87 5.60 -11.61 -2.63
C CYS A 87 5.07 -11.33 -4.04
N ASP A 88 5.76 -11.86 -5.04
CA ASP A 88 5.28 -11.86 -6.41
C ASP A 88 3.87 -12.47 -6.47
N ASP A 89 3.02 -11.88 -7.31
CA ASP A 89 1.60 -12.21 -7.48
C ASP A 89 0.68 -11.90 -6.29
N ASP A 90 1.18 -11.37 -5.16
CA ASP A 90 0.32 -10.87 -4.09
C ASP A 90 -0.54 -9.70 -4.60
N THR A 91 -1.81 -9.66 -4.18
CA THR A 91 -2.76 -8.61 -4.54
C THR A 91 -3.23 -7.83 -3.31
N PHE A 92 -2.96 -6.53 -3.30
CA PHE A 92 -3.44 -5.61 -2.29
C PHE A 92 -4.79 -5.04 -2.70
N VAL A 93 -5.70 -4.98 -1.73
CA VAL A 93 -7.00 -4.36 -1.89
C VAL A 93 -7.23 -3.41 -0.72
N ALA A 94 -7.55 -2.15 -1.02
CA ALA A 94 -7.88 -1.14 -0.04
C ALA A 94 -9.30 -0.59 -0.29
N TYR A 95 -9.99 -0.34 0.81
CA TYR A 95 -11.29 0.31 0.85
C TYR A 95 -11.26 1.39 1.94
N ALA A 96 -11.95 2.50 1.70
CA ALA A 96 -12.15 3.54 2.70
C ALA A 96 -13.59 4.05 2.65
N PHE A 97 -14.14 4.39 3.81
CA PHE A 97 -15.47 4.98 3.91
C PHE A 97 -15.62 5.80 5.20
N ALA A 98 -16.51 6.78 5.14
CA ALA A 98 -16.98 7.55 6.29
C ALA A 98 -18.47 7.27 6.52
N PHE A 99 -18.88 7.26 7.79
CA PHE A 99 -20.28 7.12 8.18
C PHE A 99 -20.51 7.75 9.56
N ASP A 100 -21.71 8.26 9.78
CA ASP A 100 -22.14 8.70 11.11
C ASP A 100 -22.51 7.47 11.94
N ARG A 101 -21.88 7.29 13.09
CA ARG A 101 -22.15 6.13 13.98
C ARG A 101 -23.51 6.20 14.67
N THR A 102 -24.11 7.38 14.75
CA THR A 102 -25.26 7.71 15.61
C THR A 102 -26.51 8.13 14.84
N LYS A 103 -26.38 8.69 13.64
CA LYS A 103 -27.50 9.37 12.95
C LYS A 103 -27.92 8.75 11.62
N SER A 104 -27.08 7.93 10.98
CA SER A 104 -27.32 7.51 9.59
C SER A 104 -26.92 6.07 9.33
N LYS A 105 -27.73 5.37 8.52
CA LYS A 105 -27.41 4.04 7.99
C LYS A 105 -26.52 4.11 6.73
N TYR A 106 -26.30 5.30 6.19
CA TYR A 106 -25.58 5.50 4.93
C TYR A 106 -24.07 5.63 5.16
N LYS A 107 -23.30 5.16 4.16
CA LYS A 107 -21.84 5.26 4.12
C LYS A 107 -21.43 6.03 2.87
N ILE A 108 -20.45 6.91 3.00
CA ILE A 108 -19.79 7.59 1.87
C ILE A 108 -18.46 6.87 1.66
N GLY A 109 -18.31 6.18 0.53
CA GLY A 109 -17.14 5.35 0.23
C GLY A 109 -16.24 5.94 -0.84
N PHE A 110 -14.96 5.55 -0.81
CA PHE A 110 -13.95 5.88 -1.83
C PHE A 110 -13.86 4.83 -2.95
N GLY A 111 -14.62 3.74 -2.84
CA GLY A 111 -14.53 2.60 -3.76
C GLY A 111 -13.40 1.64 -3.41
N LYS A 112 -13.02 0.81 -4.40
CA LYS A 112 -11.99 -0.22 -4.30
C LYS A 112 -10.73 0.25 -5.00
N VAL A 113 -9.59 0.23 -4.30
CA VAL A 113 -8.26 0.35 -4.92
C VAL A 113 -7.61 -1.04 -4.89
N CYS A 114 -7.05 -1.47 -6.01
CA CYS A 114 -6.44 -2.79 -6.13
C CYS A 114 -5.10 -2.68 -6.87
N CYS A 115 -4.10 -3.37 -6.36
CA CYS A 115 -2.75 -3.42 -6.94
C CYS A 115 -2.24 -4.85 -6.84
N GLN A 116 -1.70 -5.39 -7.94
CA GLN A 116 -1.03 -6.70 -7.95
C GLN A 116 0.47 -6.49 -8.10
N ILE A 117 1.24 -7.17 -7.25
CA ILE A 117 2.70 -7.22 -7.37
C ILE A 117 3.04 -8.15 -8.52
N ILE A 118 3.82 -7.66 -9.48
CA ILE A 118 4.35 -8.48 -10.57
C ILE A 118 5.83 -8.78 -10.32
N PRO A 119 6.33 -9.92 -10.79
CA PRO A 119 7.75 -10.24 -10.69
C PRO A 119 8.64 -9.13 -11.23
N ALA A 120 9.74 -8.88 -10.54
CA ALA A 120 10.76 -7.95 -11.01
C ALA A 120 11.29 -8.39 -12.37
N LYS A 121 11.63 -7.42 -13.23
CA LYS A 121 12.40 -7.71 -14.44
C LYS A 121 13.77 -8.25 -14.02
N LYS A 122 14.21 -9.33 -14.64
CA LYS A 122 15.59 -9.80 -14.49
C LYS A 122 16.53 -8.73 -15.01
N TYR A 123 17.54 -8.39 -14.21
CA TYR A 123 18.64 -7.56 -14.68
C TYR A 123 19.45 -8.39 -15.69
N HIS A 124 19.73 -7.82 -16.85
CA HIS A 124 20.60 -8.44 -17.86
C HIS A 124 21.91 -7.66 -17.83
N ASP A 125 22.99 -8.30 -17.37
CA ASP A 125 24.35 -7.78 -17.49
C ASP A 125 24.79 -7.97 -18.94
N ASP A 126 24.38 -7.08 -19.85
CA ASP A 126 24.77 -7.15 -21.27
C ASP A 126 25.93 -6.20 -21.64
N ASP A 127 26.57 -5.54 -20.66
CA ASP A 127 27.59 -4.51 -20.93
C ASP A 127 29.06 -4.92 -20.65
N ASP A 128 29.38 -6.16 -20.28
CA ASP A 128 30.77 -6.50 -19.86
C ASP A 128 31.62 -7.44 -20.76
N ASP A 129 31.15 -7.99 -21.88
CA ASP A 129 31.95 -8.99 -22.63
C ASP A 129 32.12 -8.79 -24.17
N ASN A 130 31.89 -7.59 -24.72
CA ASN A 130 32.22 -7.31 -26.14
C ASN A 130 33.23 -6.16 -26.34
N ILE A 131 34.32 -6.18 -25.56
CA ILE A 131 35.55 -5.50 -25.96
C ILE A 131 36.21 -6.35 -27.05
N ILE A 132 35.88 -6.00 -28.30
CA ILE A 132 36.73 -6.05 -29.50
C ILE A 132 37.87 -7.09 -29.44
N GLN A 133 37.60 -8.32 -29.91
CA GLN A 133 38.65 -9.13 -30.52
C GLN A 133 38.90 -8.56 -31.92
N ASP A 134 39.70 -7.51 -32.00
CA ASP A 134 40.27 -7.05 -33.27
C ASP A 134 41.31 -8.07 -33.71
N ASN A 135 41.01 -8.71 -34.83
CA ASN A 135 41.91 -9.57 -35.58
C ASN A 135 43.15 -8.78 -36.01
N HIS A 136 44.32 -9.13 -35.45
CA HIS A 136 45.58 -9.13 -36.20
C HIS A 136 46.55 -10.19 -35.67
#